data_AF-A0A1Y6LBW4-F1
#
_entry.id   AF-A0A1Y6LBW4-F1
#
_cell.length_a   1.000
_cell.length_b   1.000
_cell.length_c   1.000
_cell.angle_alpha   90.00
_cell.angle_beta   90.00
_cell.angle_gamma   90.00
#
_symmetry.space_group_name_H-M   'P 1'
#
loop_
_entity.id
_entity.type
_entity.pdbx_description
1 polymer ?
#
loop_
_entity_poly.entity_id
_entity_poly.type
_entity_poly.pdbx_seq_one_letter_code
_entity_poly.pdbx_strand_id
1 'polypeptide(L)'
;MQYGDDLMEGKQSVVFSASKPAELLDQLEPYECRYSERSFWPFVSSISFHLDSPLTNDDISFLELPADAPHYIRELNDLRYHRDATHAIIATTVGRAVQDPAVYSHIRTMRQLGSNRLIAIITQSDVLNDGPVQHNKRPRDRARQLQNRLADVRTEQKSLDKNLTAVSEFSPAYTAMTQRRWELVQLECAAFVEEKAHRFHLRRKAVEGELKINPIPILSTSNGEYKKHAAGLPPTVFDGPYLSLEETNIPTLRRQITAFANEFRCNEMQQLVDVTIPALFDRLDVLASDEASHDEDKSMGSRSCEKIW
;
A
#
# COMPACT_ATOMS: atom_id res chain seq x y z
N MET A 1 -9.90 -19.31 27.70
CA MET A 1 -11.33 -18.93 27.68
C MET A 1 -11.74 -18.77 26.24
N GLN A 2 -12.58 -19.68 25.77
CA GLN A 2 -13.11 -19.80 24.42
C GLN A 2 -14.37 -18.93 24.38
N TYR A 3 -14.41 -17.90 23.54
CA TYR A 3 -15.62 -17.10 23.34
C TYR A 3 -15.98 -17.06 21.85
N GLY A 4 -17.03 -17.80 21.51
CA GLY A 4 -18.10 -17.35 20.62
C GLY A 4 -17.88 -17.49 19.12
N ASP A 5 -17.92 -18.72 18.61
CA ASP A 5 -18.17 -19.02 17.18
C ASP A 5 -19.68 -19.24 16.87
N ASP A 6 -20.56 -19.14 17.87
CA ASP A 6 -21.94 -19.67 17.78
C ASP A 6 -23.04 -18.68 17.34
N LEU A 7 -22.74 -17.62 16.58
CA LEU A 7 -23.79 -16.68 16.14
C LEU A 7 -24.00 -16.56 14.63
N MET A 8 -23.36 -17.40 13.82
CA MET A 8 -23.66 -17.50 12.39
C MET A 8 -23.60 -18.96 11.90
N GLU A 9 -24.49 -19.82 12.42
CA GLU A 9 -24.75 -21.14 11.85
C GLU A 9 -25.17 -20.96 10.37
N GLY A 10 -24.25 -21.26 9.45
CA GLY A 10 -24.54 -21.32 8.01
C GLY A 10 -23.69 -20.44 7.10
N LYS A 11 -22.44 -20.11 7.43
CA LYS A 11 -21.52 -19.51 6.45
C LYS A 11 -20.18 -20.22 6.42
N GLN A 12 -19.85 -20.78 5.27
CA GLN A 12 -18.65 -21.56 5.05
C GLN A 12 -17.44 -20.63 5.06
N SER A 13 -16.43 -20.94 5.89
CA SER A 13 -15.09 -20.36 5.77
C SER A 13 -14.26 -21.27 4.88
N VAL A 14 -13.58 -20.69 3.89
CA VAL A 14 -12.76 -21.44 2.94
C VAL A 14 -11.31 -21.00 3.07
N VAL A 15 -10.39 -21.95 3.11
CA VAL A 15 -8.95 -21.72 3.27
C VAL A 15 -8.22 -22.27 2.06
N PHE A 16 -7.38 -21.44 1.45
CA PHE A 16 -6.53 -21.80 0.32
C PHE A 16 -5.07 -21.55 0.67
N SER A 17 -4.20 -22.47 0.23
CA SER A 17 -2.76 -22.36 0.44
C SER A 17 -2.05 -22.66 -0.88
N ALA A 18 -1.08 -21.82 -1.25
CA ALA A 18 -0.21 -22.09 -2.39
C ALA A 18 1.14 -21.40 -2.24
N SER A 19 2.15 -21.90 -2.96
CA SER A 19 3.47 -21.28 -3.00
C SER A 19 3.59 -20.21 -4.08
N LYS A 20 2.64 -20.15 -5.02
CA LYS A 20 2.64 -19.17 -6.12
C LYS A 20 1.28 -18.48 -6.25
N PRO A 21 1.25 -17.17 -6.61
CA PRO A 21 0.00 -16.46 -6.83
C PRO A 21 -0.91 -17.08 -7.90
N ALA A 22 -0.33 -17.64 -8.97
CA ALA A 22 -1.10 -18.28 -10.04
C ALA A 22 -1.92 -19.47 -9.54
N GLU A 23 -1.34 -20.29 -8.66
CA GLU A 23 -2.02 -21.46 -8.08
C GLU A 23 -3.16 -21.06 -7.14
N LEU A 24 -3.06 -19.91 -6.46
CA LEU A 24 -4.18 -19.35 -5.67
C LEU A 24 -5.31 -18.86 -6.58
N LEU A 25 -4.99 -18.25 -7.73
CA LEU A 25 -6.00 -17.79 -8.68
C LEU A 25 -6.80 -18.98 -9.25
N ASP A 26 -6.13 -20.08 -9.58
CA ASP A 26 -6.80 -21.30 -10.05
C ASP A 26 -7.75 -21.88 -8.99
N GLN A 27 -7.34 -21.87 -7.70
CA GLN A 27 -8.20 -22.31 -6.59
C GLN A 27 -9.41 -21.38 -6.36
N LEU A 28 -9.29 -20.12 -6.75
CA LEU A 28 -10.31 -19.08 -6.58
C LEU A 28 -11.34 -19.05 -7.70
N GLU A 29 -11.07 -19.67 -8.86
CA GLU A 29 -11.96 -19.67 -10.03
C GLU A 29 -13.43 -19.98 -9.68
N PRO A 30 -13.76 -20.97 -8.81
CA PRO A 30 -15.15 -21.28 -8.46
C PRO A 30 -15.89 -20.17 -7.69
N TYR A 31 -15.15 -19.21 -7.15
CA TYR A 31 -15.66 -18.12 -6.31
C TYR A 31 -15.68 -16.78 -7.06
N GLU A 32 -15.03 -16.67 -8.23
CA GLU A 32 -15.06 -15.46 -9.05
C GLU A 32 -16.44 -15.26 -9.71
N CYS A 33 -17.14 -14.19 -9.32
CA CYS A 33 -18.42 -13.80 -9.92
C CYS A 33 -18.34 -13.39 -11.40
N ARG A 34 -17.14 -13.15 -11.95
CA ARG A 34 -16.99 -12.62 -13.32
C ARG A 34 -17.19 -13.67 -14.41
N TYR A 35 -17.13 -14.96 -14.08
CA TYR A 35 -17.08 -16.03 -15.09
C TYR A 35 -18.12 -17.14 -14.90
N SER A 36 -18.94 -17.14 -13.84
CA SER A 36 -19.95 -18.19 -13.67
C SER A 36 -21.30 -17.68 -13.15
N GLU A 37 -22.39 -18.21 -13.72
CA GLU A 37 -23.76 -18.11 -13.19
C GLU A 37 -23.93 -18.87 -11.85
N ARG A 38 -22.86 -19.49 -11.34
CA ARG A 38 -22.83 -20.38 -10.17
C ARG A 38 -21.70 -20.02 -9.20
N SER A 39 -21.51 -18.73 -8.93
CA SER A 39 -20.57 -18.33 -7.89
C SER A 39 -21.05 -18.79 -6.51
N PHE A 40 -20.17 -19.44 -5.75
CA PHE A 40 -20.44 -19.82 -4.36
C PHE A 40 -20.31 -18.64 -3.38
N TRP A 41 -19.95 -17.44 -3.86
CA TRP A 41 -19.76 -16.24 -3.03
C TRP A 41 -20.90 -15.93 -2.04
N PRO A 42 -22.20 -16.11 -2.38
CA PRO A 42 -23.29 -15.84 -1.44
C PRO A 42 -23.29 -16.73 -0.19
N PHE A 43 -22.61 -17.87 -0.20
CA PHE A 43 -22.58 -18.85 0.89
C PHE A 43 -21.31 -18.79 1.74
N VAL A 44 -20.34 -17.94 1.35
CA VAL A 44 -19.04 -17.84 2.00
C VAL A 44 -19.01 -16.60 2.90
N SER A 45 -18.63 -16.78 4.17
CA SER A 45 -18.43 -15.66 5.11
C SER A 45 -17.05 -15.04 4.97
N SER A 46 -16.03 -15.88 4.80
CA SER A 46 -14.63 -15.48 4.76
C SER A 46 -13.83 -16.42 3.87
N ILE A 47 -12.88 -15.84 3.14
CA ILE A 47 -11.86 -16.60 2.42
C ILE A 47 -10.51 -16.23 3.01
N SER A 48 -9.73 -17.23 3.41
CA SER A 48 -8.37 -17.05 3.91
C SER A 48 -7.37 -17.57 2.89
N PHE A 49 -6.35 -16.76 2.61
CA PHE A 49 -5.27 -17.10 1.69
C PHE A 49 -3.96 -17.21 2.44
N HIS A 50 -3.24 -18.31 2.22
CA HIS A 50 -1.85 -18.47 2.64
C HIS A 50 -0.98 -18.54 1.40
N LEU A 51 -0.26 -17.44 1.16
CA LEU A 51 0.77 -17.36 0.13
C LEU A 51 2.14 -17.38 0.83
N ASP A 52 3.04 -18.24 0.40
CA ASP A 52 4.45 -18.15 0.82
C ASP A 52 5.07 -16.89 0.21
N SER A 53 5.28 -15.87 1.05
CA SER A 53 5.77 -14.56 0.64
C SER A 53 6.63 -13.96 1.74
N PRO A 54 7.55 -13.03 1.43
CA PRO A 54 8.34 -12.35 2.45
C PRO A 54 7.47 -11.68 3.53
N LEU A 55 6.30 -11.15 3.18
CA LEU A 55 5.43 -10.47 4.14
C LEU A 55 4.77 -11.47 5.11
N THR A 56 4.27 -12.59 4.61
CA THR A 56 3.66 -13.64 5.43
C THR A 56 4.70 -14.36 6.29
N ASN A 57 5.94 -14.48 5.82
CA ASN A 57 7.07 -15.01 6.61
C ASN A 57 7.53 -14.04 7.72
N ASP A 58 7.17 -12.77 7.62
CA ASP A 58 7.32 -11.76 8.68
C ASP A 58 6.07 -11.68 9.59
N ASP A 59 5.23 -12.72 9.60
CA ASP A 59 3.97 -12.81 10.35
C ASP A 59 2.95 -11.70 10.02
N ILE A 60 3.04 -11.09 8.83
CA ILE A 60 2.10 -10.07 8.38
C ILE A 60 0.89 -10.73 7.74
N SER A 61 -0.29 -10.45 8.29
CA SER A 61 -1.59 -10.85 7.74
C SER A 61 -2.37 -9.64 7.24
N PHE A 62 -2.97 -9.75 6.07
CA PHE A 62 -3.85 -8.72 5.51
C PHE A 62 -5.30 -9.16 5.61
N LEU A 63 -6.15 -8.25 6.09
CA LEU A 63 -7.59 -8.41 6.04
C LEU A 63 -8.17 -7.38 5.09
N GLU A 64 -8.79 -7.84 4.01
CA GLU A 64 -9.56 -6.99 3.10
C GLU A 64 -11.04 -7.01 3.50
N LEU A 65 -11.61 -5.83 3.70
CA LEU A 65 -13.03 -5.68 4.00
C LEU A 65 -13.81 -5.38 2.71
N PRO A 66 -14.98 -6.00 2.48
CA PRO A 66 -15.77 -5.76 1.28
C PRO A 66 -16.24 -4.30 1.21
N ALA A 67 -15.84 -3.59 0.15
CA ALA A 67 -16.13 -2.16 -0.02
C ALA A 67 -17.63 -1.83 -0.18
N ASP A 68 -18.40 -2.73 -0.81
CA ASP A 68 -19.81 -2.55 -1.16
C ASP A 68 -20.77 -3.34 -0.24
N ALA A 69 -20.29 -3.83 0.90
CA ALA A 69 -21.15 -4.50 1.87
C ALA A 69 -22.21 -3.54 2.44
N PRO A 70 -23.45 -4.01 2.68
CA PRO A 70 -24.45 -3.26 3.42
C PRO A 70 -23.91 -2.75 4.77
N HIS A 71 -24.38 -1.57 5.21
CA HIS A 71 -23.87 -0.88 6.40
C HIS A 71 -23.79 -1.78 7.65
N TYR A 72 -24.79 -2.62 7.90
CA TYR A 72 -24.81 -3.52 9.06
C TYR A 72 -23.74 -4.63 8.99
N ILE A 73 -23.41 -5.15 7.80
CA ILE A 73 -22.33 -6.12 7.61
C ILE A 73 -20.98 -5.44 7.85
N ARG A 74 -20.86 -4.18 7.41
CA ARG A 74 -19.66 -3.36 7.67
C ARG A 74 -19.49 -3.11 9.16
N GLU A 75 -20.52 -2.65 9.86
CA GLU A 75 -20.44 -2.42 11.32
C GLU A 75 -20.10 -3.69 12.11
N LEU A 76 -20.67 -4.84 11.75
CA LEU A 76 -20.36 -6.12 12.41
C LEU A 76 -18.92 -6.59 12.16
N ASN A 77 -18.44 -6.45 10.92
CA ASN A 77 -17.06 -6.79 10.57
C ASN A 77 -16.08 -5.78 11.18
N ASP A 78 -16.39 -4.49 11.12
CA ASP A 78 -15.61 -3.41 11.71
C ASP A 78 -15.45 -3.64 13.21
N LEU A 79 -16.51 -3.97 13.95
CA LEU A 79 -16.42 -4.24 15.39
C LEU A 79 -15.53 -5.46 15.72
N ARG A 80 -15.66 -6.55 14.95
CA ARG A 80 -14.89 -7.78 15.21
C ARG A 80 -13.41 -7.60 14.85
N TYR A 81 -13.15 -7.05 13.67
CA TYR A 81 -11.80 -7.01 13.11
C TYR A 81 -11.02 -5.74 13.45
N HIS A 82 -11.67 -4.64 13.85
CA HIS A 82 -10.94 -3.48 14.40
C HIS A 82 -10.27 -3.77 15.74
N ARG A 83 -10.81 -4.73 16.52
CA ARG A 83 -10.24 -5.06 17.82
C ARG A 83 -8.86 -5.71 17.70
N ASP A 84 -8.66 -6.51 16.67
CA ASP A 84 -7.43 -7.28 16.46
C ASP A 84 -6.50 -6.61 15.44
N ALA A 85 -6.97 -5.58 14.74
CA ALA A 85 -6.16 -4.82 13.80
C ALA A 85 -5.04 -4.05 14.53
N THR A 86 -3.78 -4.37 14.20
CA THR A 86 -2.63 -3.62 14.70
C THR A 86 -2.37 -2.35 13.88
N HIS A 87 -2.65 -2.40 12.58
CA HIS A 87 -2.42 -1.34 11.60
C HIS A 87 -3.61 -1.25 10.63
N ALA A 88 -3.79 -0.09 10.01
CA ALA A 88 -4.84 0.13 9.03
C ALA A 88 -4.30 0.82 7.76
N ILE A 89 -4.74 0.29 6.61
CA ILE A 89 -4.46 0.85 5.30
C ILE A 89 -5.80 1.27 4.69
N ILE A 90 -5.97 2.57 4.46
CA ILE A 90 -7.19 3.09 3.85
C ILE A 90 -6.91 3.38 2.38
N ALA A 91 -7.33 2.48 1.51
CA ALA A 91 -7.17 2.61 0.07
C ALA A 91 -8.38 3.30 -0.57
N THR A 92 -8.13 4.29 -1.42
CA THR A 92 -9.16 4.97 -2.22
C THR A 92 -8.59 5.33 -3.60
N THR A 93 -9.43 5.81 -4.52
CA THR A 93 -8.98 6.33 -5.82
C THR A 93 -8.94 7.86 -5.78
N VAL A 94 -8.13 8.49 -6.62
CA VAL A 94 -8.05 9.98 -6.67
C VAL A 94 -9.43 10.64 -6.77
N GLY A 95 -10.33 10.11 -7.61
CA GLY A 95 -11.66 10.70 -7.78
C GLY A 95 -12.54 10.60 -6.53
N ARG A 96 -12.44 9.49 -5.79
CA ARG A 96 -13.23 9.25 -4.58
C ARG A 96 -12.62 9.92 -3.35
N ALA A 97 -11.29 10.00 -3.26
CA ALA A 97 -10.61 10.49 -2.05
C ALA A 97 -11.16 11.84 -1.56
N VAL A 98 -11.40 12.76 -2.49
CA VAL A 98 -11.88 14.12 -2.20
C VAL A 98 -13.40 14.17 -1.94
N GLN A 99 -14.15 13.31 -2.62
CA GLN A 99 -15.61 13.40 -2.69
C GLN A 99 -16.33 12.46 -1.72
N ASP A 100 -15.68 11.39 -1.28
CA ASP A 100 -16.27 10.35 -0.46
C ASP A 100 -16.08 10.65 1.04
N PRO A 101 -17.13 11.09 1.75
CA PRO A 101 -17.05 11.36 3.19
C PRO A 101 -16.72 10.10 4.00
N ALA A 102 -16.94 8.90 3.45
CA ALA A 102 -16.58 7.67 4.12
C ALA A 102 -15.06 7.52 4.28
N VAL A 103 -14.25 8.05 3.36
CA VAL A 103 -12.78 8.01 3.50
C VAL A 103 -12.35 8.73 4.78
N TYR A 104 -12.91 9.90 5.03
CA TYR A 104 -12.65 10.67 6.24
C TYR A 104 -13.18 9.99 7.51
N SER A 105 -14.37 9.37 7.45
CA SER A 105 -14.92 8.66 8.61
C SER A 105 -14.06 7.46 9.00
N HIS A 106 -13.64 6.62 8.05
CA HIS A 106 -12.75 5.48 8.34
C HIS A 106 -11.40 5.96 8.88
N ILE A 107 -10.83 7.03 8.30
CA ILE A 107 -9.58 7.61 8.81
C ILE A 107 -9.77 8.03 10.26
N ARG A 108 -10.87 8.71 10.59
CA ARG A 108 -11.16 9.15 11.94
C ARG A 108 -11.33 7.97 12.91
N THR A 109 -12.03 6.91 12.51
CA THR A 109 -12.23 5.71 13.35
C THR A 109 -10.90 5.00 13.60
N MET A 110 -10.09 4.82 12.56
CA MET A 110 -8.82 4.09 12.67
C MET A 110 -7.70 4.86 13.37
N ARG A 111 -7.85 6.17 13.59
CA ARG A 111 -6.88 6.97 14.35
C ARG A 111 -6.62 6.45 15.76
N GLN A 112 -7.56 5.71 16.35
CA GLN A 112 -7.38 5.08 17.66
C GLN A 112 -6.20 4.11 17.71
N LEU A 113 -5.75 3.58 16.56
CA LEU A 113 -4.56 2.72 16.45
C LEU A 113 -3.24 3.49 16.64
N GLY A 114 -3.26 4.82 16.54
CA GLY A 114 -2.08 5.69 16.57
C GLY A 114 -1.65 6.17 15.18
N SER A 115 -1.02 7.35 15.12
CA SER A 115 -0.65 8.02 13.86
C SER A 115 0.35 7.23 13.00
N ASN A 116 1.21 6.43 13.63
CA ASN A 116 2.22 5.62 12.93
C ASN A 116 1.65 4.31 12.39
N ARG A 117 0.42 3.94 12.78
CA ARG A 117 -0.19 2.66 12.42
C ARG A 117 -1.26 2.76 11.35
N LEU A 118 -1.42 3.97 10.79
CA LEU A 118 -2.45 4.29 9.82
C LEU A 118 -1.80 4.95 8.61
N ILE A 119 -2.17 4.50 7.41
CA ILE A 119 -1.76 5.09 6.15
C ILE A 119 -2.95 5.21 5.22
N ALA A 120 -3.05 6.34 4.52
CA ALA A 120 -4.00 6.52 3.42
C ALA A 120 -3.29 6.35 2.08
N ILE A 121 -3.80 5.45 1.25
CA ILE A 121 -3.28 5.17 -0.09
C ILE A 121 -4.28 5.66 -1.13
N ILE A 122 -3.83 6.56 -1.99
CA ILE A 122 -4.62 7.06 -3.11
C ILE A 122 -4.12 6.39 -4.38
N THR A 123 -4.86 5.38 -4.82
CA THR A 123 -4.60 4.66 -6.06
C THR A 123 -5.08 5.45 -7.28
N GLN A 124 -4.67 4.99 -8.47
CA GLN A 124 -5.05 5.58 -9.75
C GLN A 124 -4.62 7.06 -9.89
N SER A 125 -3.50 7.45 -9.26
CA SER A 125 -2.96 8.80 -9.43
C SER A 125 -2.43 9.07 -10.84
N ASP A 126 -2.23 8.01 -11.60
CA ASP A 126 -1.88 7.96 -13.02
C ASP A 126 -3.08 8.01 -13.99
N VAL A 127 -4.31 8.05 -13.51
CA VAL A 127 -5.48 8.21 -14.38
C VAL A 127 -5.72 9.71 -14.62
N LEU A 128 -5.14 10.24 -15.70
CA LEU A 128 -5.42 11.59 -16.18
C LEU A 128 -6.75 11.61 -16.92
N ASN A 129 -7.86 11.81 -16.21
CA ASN A 129 -9.06 12.35 -16.87
C ASN A 129 -8.67 13.71 -17.48
N ASP A 130 -9.02 13.96 -18.75
CA ASP A 130 -8.71 15.21 -19.48
C ASP A 130 -9.43 16.46 -18.94
N GLY A 131 -9.99 16.37 -17.74
CA GLY A 131 -10.50 17.52 -17.01
C GLY A 131 -9.35 18.48 -16.64
N PRO A 132 -9.56 19.80 -16.77
CA PRO A 132 -8.58 20.78 -16.37
C PRO A 132 -8.31 20.62 -14.87
N VAL A 133 -7.06 20.30 -14.51
CA VAL A 133 -6.60 20.39 -13.12
C VAL A 133 -6.78 21.85 -12.72
N GLN A 134 -7.84 22.12 -11.95
CA GLN A 134 -7.98 23.39 -11.28
C GLN A 134 -6.93 23.43 -10.18
N HIS A 135 -6.17 24.53 -10.14
CA HIS A 135 -5.38 25.08 -9.02
C HIS A 135 -3.93 25.47 -9.39
N ASN A 136 -3.60 26.70 -8.96
CA ASN A 136 -2.37 27.50 -9.13
C ASN A 136 -1.98 27.95 -10.55
N LYS A 137 -1.74 29.26 -10.73
CA LYS A 137 -1.37 29.90 -12.01
C LYS A 137 0.03 29.48 -12.52
N ARG A 138 1.04 29.45 -11.65
CA ARG A 138 2.44 29.13 -12.04
C ARG A 138 2.64 27.68 -12.54
N PRO A 139 2.04 26.64 -11.92
CA PRO A 139 2.08 25.29 -12.47
C PRO A 139 1.44 25.14 -13.85
N ARG A 140 0.39 25.92 -14.13
CA ARG A 140 -0.24 25.95 -15.47
C ARG A 140 0.69 26.50 -16.53
N ASP A 141 1.52 27.48 -16.19
CA ASP A 141 2.45 28.08 -17.16
C ASP A 141 3.48 27.06 -17.65
N ARG A 142 4.05 26.25 -16.74
CA ARG A 142 4.98 25.17 -17.14
C ARG A 142 4.28 24.05 -17.91
N ALA A 143 3.11 23.59 -17.46
CA ALA A 143 2.35 22.58 -18.19
C ALA A 143 2.00 23.05 -19.61
N ARG A 144 1.58 24.32 -19.75
CA ARG A 144 1.29 24.94 -21.04
C ARG A 144 2.54 25.09 -21.91
N GLN A 145 3.68 25.46 -21.32
CA GLN A 145 4.96 25.52 -22.03
C GLN A 145 5.37 24.15 -22.59
N LEU A 146 5.23 23.08 -21.79
CA LEU A 146 5.52 21.71 -22.23
C LEU A 146 4.57 21.26 -23.35
N GLN A 147 3.28 21.57 -23.23
CA GLN A 147 2.29 21.29 -24.27
C GLN A 147 2.56 22.05 -25.56
N ASN A 148 2.92 23.34 -25.47
CA ASN A 148 3.28 24.14 -26.63
C ASN A 148 4.54 23.57 -27.31
N ARG A 149 5.59 23.25 -26.54
CA ARG A 149 6.81 22.64 -27.08
C ARG A 149 6.53 21.32 -27.80
N LEU A 150 5.64 20.49 -27.25
CA LEU A 150 5.24 19.24 -27.88
C LEU A 150 4.42 19.47 -29.16
N ALA A 151 3.54 20.49 -29.17
CA ALA A 151 2.83 20.90 -30.38
C ALA A 151 3.81 21.40 -31.47
N ASP A 152 4.80 22.20 -31.09
CA ASP A 152 5.81 22.74 -32.00
C ASP A 152 6.62 21.60 -32.65
N VAL A 153 7.12 20.64 -31.86
CA VAL A 153 7.84 19.47 -32.39
C VAL A 153 6.97 18.66 -33.35
N ARG A 154 5.69 18.44 -33.04
CA ARG A 154 4.75 17.74 -33.93
C ARG A 154 4.49 18.50 -35.23
N THR A 155 4.41 19.83 -35.17
CA THR A 155 4.26 20.64 -36.39
C THR A 155 5.51 20.58 -37.25
N GLU A 156 6.70 20.61 -36.64
CA GLU A 156 7.98 20.47 -37.35
C GLU A 156 8.08 19.10 -38.02
N GLN A 157 7.78 18.01 -37.30
CA GLN A 157 7.74 16.65 -37.87
C GLN A 157 6.78 16.56 -39.07
N LYS A 158 5.55 17.07 -38.95
CA LYS A 158 4.58 17.06 -40.06
C LYS A 158 5.09 17.86 -41.26
N SER A 159 5.79 18.96 -41.04
CA SER A 159 6.39 19.74 -42.13
C SER A 159 7.54 18.99 -42.80
N LEU A 160 8.36 18.30 -42.00
CA LEU A 160 9.48 17.50 -42.46
C LEU A 160 9.01 16.28 -43.25
N ASP A 161 7.98 15.58 -42.79
CA ASP A 161 7.37 14.43 -43.48
C ASP A 161 6.83 14.84 -44.86
N LYS A 162 6.20 16.02 -44.97
CA LYS A 162 5.78 16.57 -46.27
C LYS A 162 6.98 16.82 -47.19
N ASN A 163 8.05 17.42 -46.68
CA ASN A 163 9.25 17.69 -47.47
C ASN A 163 9.95 16.39 -47.92
N LEU A 164 9.95 15.37 -47.07
CA LEU A 164 10.50 14.05 -47.35
C LEU A 164 9.85 13.38 -48.57
N THR A 165 8.53 13.55 -48.74
CA THR A 165 7.82 13.01 -49.93
C THR A 165 8.20 13.69 -51.25
N ALA A 166 8.78 14.90 -51.19
CA ALA A 166 9.16 15.67 -52.36
C ALA A 166 10.63 15.48 -52.78
N VAL A 167 11.43 14.76 -51.99
CA VAL A 167 12.88 14.60 -52.17
C VAL A 167 13.20 13.17 -52.58
N SER A 168 14.12 12.99 -53.53
CA SER A 168 14.58 11.66 -53.97
C SER A 168 15.33 10.94 -52.85
N GLU A 169 15.00 9.66 -52.64
CA GLU A 169 15.57 8.77 -51.61
C GLU A 169 17.10 8.62 -51.69
N PHE A 170 17.69 8.82 -52.87
CA PHE A 170 19.13 8.69 -53.09
C PHE A 170 19.90 10.01 -52.91
N SER A 171 19.22 11.09 -52.52
CA SER A 171 19.85 12.40 -52.37
C SER A 171 20.47 12.59 -50.98
N PRO A 172 21.57 13.35 -50.85
CA PRO A 172 22.11 13.77 -49.55
C PRO A 172 21.10 14.58 -48.70
N ALA A 173 20.13 15.23 -49.35
CA ALA A 173 19.05 15.93 -48.65
C ALA A 173 18.10 14.95 -47.93
N TYR A 174 17.84 13.78 -48.51
CA TYR A 174 17.01 12.74 -47.90
C TYR A 174 17.66 12.15 -46.65
N THR A 175 18.97 11.87 -46.68
CA THR A 175 19.70 11.38 -45.51
C THR A 175 19.74 12.40 -44.37
N ALA A 176 19.94 13.69 -44.68
CA ALA A 176 19.90 14.75 -43.67
C ALA A 176 18.48 14.92 -43.07
N MET A 177 17.43 14.87 -43.89
CA MET A 177 16.05 14.99 -43.41
C MET A 177 15.61 13.78 -42.58
N THR A 178 16.01 12.55 -42.95
CA THR A 178 15.72 11.35 -42.15
C THR A 178 16.44 11.37 -40.80
N GLN A 179 17.68 11.84 -40.75
CA GLN A 179 18.39 12.06 -39.48
C GLN A 179 17.66 13.09 -38.61
N ARG A 180 17.27 14.24 -39.18
CA ARG A 180 16.49 15.26 -38.47
C ARG A 180 15.14 14.72 -37.98
N ARG A 181 14.48 13.87 -38.76
CA ARG A 181 13.22 13.22 -38.37
C ARG A 181 13.42 12.34 -37.14
N TRP A 182 14.50 11.56 -37.11
CA TRP A 182 14.83 10.73 -35.96
C TRP A 182 15.09 11.58 -34.69
N GLU A 183 15.83 12.69 -34.81
CA GLU A 183 16.03 13.64 -33.70
C GLU A 183 14.71 14.22 -33.18
N LEU A 184 13.81 14.62 -34.10
CA LEU A 184 12.50 15.15 -33.72
C LEU A 184 11.61 14.10 -33.05
N VAL A 185 11.70 12.83 -33.45
CA VAL A 185 11.01 11.73 -32.75
C VAL A 185 11.53 11.57 -31.33
N GLN A 186 12.85 11.60 -31.13
CA GLN A 186 13.44 11.54 -29.79
C GLN A 186 13.01 12.74 -28.92
N LEU A 187 13.00 13.95 -29.49
CA LEU A 187 12.56 15.15 -28.79
C LEU A 187 11.07 15.10 -28.44
N GLU A 188 10.22 14.58 -29.33
CA GLU A 188 8.79 14.39 -29.06
C GLU A 188 8.58 13.40 -27.91
N CYS A 189 9.25 12.25 -27.97
CA CYS A 189 9.20 11.23 -26.92
C CYS A 189 9.60 11.81 -25.56
N ALA A 190 10.73 12.51 -25.48
CA ALA A 190 11.20 13.13 -24.24
C ALA A 190 10.23 14.21 -23.72
N ALA A 191 9.74 15.09 -24.60
CA ALA A 191 8.79 16.13 -24.23
C ALA A 191 7.44 15.56 -23.78
N PHE A 192 6.99 14.46 -24.40
CA PHE A 192 5.75 13.78 -24.04
C PHE A 192 5.83 13.16 -22.65
N VAL A 193 6.92 12.44 -22.36
CA VAL A 193 7.17 11.86 -21.04
C VAL A 193 7.25 12.97 -19.98
N GLU A 194 7.99 14.05 -20.25
CA GLU A 194 8.10 15.18 -19.31
C GLU A 194 6.74 15.84 -19.03
N GLU A 195 5.92 16.08 -20.06
CA GLU A 195 4.58 16.66 -19.91
C GLU A 195 3.68 15.78 -19.04
N LYS A 196 3.66 14.47 -19.31
CA LYS A 196 2.85 13.50 -18.57
C LYS A 196 3.31 13.39 -17.11
N ALA A 197 4.61 13.23 -16.87
CA ALA A 197 5.19 13.20 -15.54
C ALA A 197 4.84 14.47 -14.74
N HIS A 198 4.96 15.64 -15.37
CA HIS A 198 4.59 16.90 -14.75
C HIS A 198 3.11 16.95 -14.36
N ARG A 199 2.21 16.54 -15.26
CA ARG A 199 0.76 16.47 -14.95
C ARG A 199 0.44 15.55 -13.79
N PHE A 200 1.08 14.38 -13.71
CA PHE A 200 0.93 13.47 -12.58
C PHE A 200 1.39 14.11 -11.27
N HIS A 201 2.55 14.76 -11.27
CA HIS A 201 3.07 15.44 -10.09
C HIS A 201 2.12 16.54 -9.58
N LEU A 202 1.55 17.34 -10.49
CA LEU A 202 0.59 18.38 -10.12
C LEU A 202 -0.70 17.81 -9.54
N ARG A 203 -1.23 16.75 -10.16
CA ARG A 203 -2.44 16.08 -9.68
C ARG A 203 -2.22 15.47 -8.30
N ARG A 204 -1.11 14.76 -8.11
CA ARG A 204 -0.69 14.19 -6.83
C ARG A 204 -0.69 15.25 -5.73
N LYS A 205 0.03 16.35 -5.96
CA LYS A 205 0.14 17.46 -5.01
C LYS A 205 -1.20 18.12 -4.69
N ALA A 206 -2.11 18.20 -5.67
CA ALA A 206 -3.45 18.74 -5.45
C ALA A 206 -4.25 17.83 -4.51
N VAL A 207 -4.30 16.53 -4.80
CA VAL A 207 -5.07 15.57 -3.99
C VAL A 207 -4.50 15.46 -2.58
N GLU A 208 -3.18 15.35 -2.42
CA GLU A 208 -2.53 15.34 -1.11
C GLU A 208 -2.74 16.66 -0.35
N GLY A 209 -2.84 17.78 -1.08
CA GLY A 209 -3.13 19.09 -0.51
C GLY A 209 -4.58 19.24 -0.01
N GLU A 210 -5.54 18.63 -0.69
CA GLU A 210 -6.95 18.62 -0.29
C GLU A 210 -7.21 17.65 0.86
N LEU A 211 -6.57 16.48 0.83
CA LEU A 211 -6.66 15.47 1.87
C LEU A 211 -5.78 15.75 3.08
N LYS A 212 -5.41 17.01 3.41
CA LYS A 212 -4.56 17.33 4.57
C LYS A 212 -5.18 16.90 5.90
N ILE A 213 -5.12 15.60 6.18
CA ILE A 213 -5.66 14.91 7.32
C ILE A 213 -4.46 14.68 8.25
N ASN A 214 -3.93 15.77 8.79
CA ASN A 214 -2.83 15.72 9.75
C ASN A 214 -3.23 14.85 10.96
N PRO A 215 -2.40 13.92 11.44
CA PRO A 215 -0.99 13.66 11.09
C PRO A 215 -0.74 12.33 10.34
N ILE A 216 -1.62 11.90 9.43
CA ILE A 216 -1.50 10.57 8.80
C ILE A 216 -0.70 10.64 7.49
N PRO A 217 0.22 9.70 7.22
CA PRO A 217 0.89 9.61 5.94
C PRO A 217 -0.09 9.31 4.80
N ILE A 218 0.01 10.10 3.72
CA ILE A 218 -0.79 9.96 2.52
C ILE A 218 0.16 9.63 1.37
N LEU A 219 -0.07 8.51 0.71
CA LEU A 219 0.70 8.09 -0.46
C LEU A 219 -0.20 7.99 -1.70
N SER A 220 0.07 8.81 -2.70
CA SER A 220 -0.54 8.64 -4.01
C SER A 220 0.26 7.66 -4.87
N THR A 221 -0.32 6.52 -5.23
CA THR A 221 0.34 5.46 -6.02
C THR A 221 -0.13 5.43 -7.47
N SER A 222 0.77 5.02 -8.36
CA SER A 222 0.53 4.91 -9.80
C SER A 222 0.65 3.44 -10.24
N ASN A 223 -0.45 2.69 -10.12
CA ASN A 223 -0.45 1.24 -10.33
C ASN A 223 -0.23 0.87 -11.80
N GLY A 224 -0.76 1.64 -12.75
CA GLY A 224 -0.56 1.41 -14.18
C GLY A 224 0.90 1.64 -14.57
N GLU A 225 1.48 2.75 -14.13
CA GLU A 225 2.89 3.07 -14.38
C GLU A 225 3.85 2.04 -13.76
N TYR A 226 3.57 1.55 -12.55
CA TYR A 226 4.38 0.47 -11.96
C TYR A 226 4.26 -0.85 -12.72
N LYS A 227 3.05 -1.20 -13.20
CA LYS A 227 2.86 -2.40 -14.03
C LYS A 227 3.65 -2.33 -15.33
N LYS A 228 3.79 -1.15 -15.94
CA LYS A 228 4.65 -0.96 -17.12
C LYS A 228 6.12 -1.26 -16.82
N HIS A 229 6.62 -0.85 -15.66
CA HIS A 229 7.98 -1.23 -15.23
C HIS A 229 8.11 -2.74 -15.03
N ALA A 230 7.10 -3.38 -14.42
CA ALA A 230 7.12 -4.82 -14.17
C ALA A 230 7.01 -5.66 -15.46
N ALA A 231 6.32 -5.17 -16.49
CA ALA A 231 6.16 -5.83 -17.78
C ALA A 231 7.41 -5.79 -18.67
N GLY A 232 8.43 -5.01 -18.29
CA GLY A 232 9.58 -4.70 -19.13
C GLY A 232 9.32 -3.53 -20.08
N LEU A 233 10.40 -2.92 -20.58
CA LEU A 233 10.31 -1.74 -21.44
C LEU A 233 9.56 -2.08 -22.75
N PRO A 234 8.44 -1.38 -23.06
CA PRO A 234 7.67 -1.65 -24.27
C PRO A 234 8.43 -1.22 -25.53
N PRO A 235 8.03 -1.74 -26.71
CA PRO A 235 8.68 -1.43 -27.98
C PRO A 235 8.53 0.03 -28.41
N THR A 236 7.54 0.76 -27.89
CA THR A 236 7.36 2.18 -28.15
C THR A 236 7.52 3.01 -26.87
N VAL A 237 8.17 4.16 -26.98
CA VAL A 237 8.35 5.10 -25.86
C VAL A 237 7.00 5.66 -25.38
N PHE A 238 6.02 5.78 -26.28
CA PHE A 238 4.69 6.30 -25.96
C PHE A 238 3.87 5.35 -25.08
N ASP A 239 4.11 4.04 -25.18
CA ASP A 239 3.49 3.03 -24.33
C ASP A 239 4.29 2.79 -23.03
N GLY A 240 5.48 3.38 -22.94
CA GLY A 240 6.41 3.29 -21.81
C GLY A 240 5.89 3.92 -20.51
N PRO A 241 6.58 3.62 -19.40
CA PRO A 241 6.33 4.32 -18.15
C PRO A 241 6.78 5.79 -18.26
N TYR A 242 5.90 6.69 -17.83
CA TYR A 242 6.14 8.13 -17.77
C TYR A 242 6.77 8.57 -16.45
N LEU A 243 6.57 7.76 -15.41
CA LEU A 243 7.16 7.95 -14.09
C LEU A 243 8.31 6.97 -13.92
N SER A 244 9.38 7.39 -13.24
CA SER A 244 10.37 6.44 -12.72
C SER A 244 9.75 5.49 -11.71
N LEU A 245 10.40 4.36 -11.45
CA LEU A 245 9.92 3.35 -10.51
C LEU A 245 9.65 3.95 -9.12
N GLU A 246 10.54 4.79 -8.60
CA GLU A 246 10.37 5.46 -7.31
C GLU A 246 9.24 6.49 -7.35
N GLU A 247 9.06 7.22 -8.46
CA GLU A 247 7.98 8.19 -8.60
C GLU A 247 6.58 7.55 -8.63
N THR A 248 6.47 6.24 -8.84
CA THR A 248 5.18 5.51 -8.69
C THR A 248 4.71 5.41 -7.24
N ASN A 249 5.56 5.70 -6.25
CA ASN A 249 5.36 5.53 -4.81
C ASN A 249 5.06 4.09 -4.33
N ILE A 250 5.03 3.10 -5.22
CA ILE A 250 4.85 1.69 -4.82
C ILE A 250 6.08 1.17 -4.05
N PRO A 251 7.34 1.47 -4.44
CA PRO A 251 8.49 1.13 -3.60
C PRO A 251 8.42 1.76 -2.20
N THR A 252 8.04 3.03 -2.10
CA THR A 252 7.83 3.72 -0.81
C THR A 252 6.77 3.04 0.04
N LEU A 253 5.64 2.68 -0.55
CA LEU A 253 4.57 1.95 0.12
C LEU A 253 5.07 0.61 0.66
N ARG A 254 5.82 -0.16 -0.15
CA ARG A 254 6.40 -1.44 0.29
C ARG A 254 7.33 -1.24 1.49
N ARG A 255 8.22 -0.25 1.45
CA ARG A 255 9.10 0.08 2.58
C ARG A 255 8.31 0.42 3.85
N GLN A 256 7.22 1.17 3.73
CA GLN A 256 6.38 1.53 4.88
C GLN A 256 5.64 0.32 5.48
N ILE A 257 5.05 -0.54 4.65
CA ILE A 257 4.38 -1.76 5.12
C ILE A 257 5.36 -2.66 5.87
N THR A 258 6.57 -2.86 5.34
CA THR A 258 7.61 -3.65 6.02
C THR A 258 8.08 -2.98 7.32
N ALA A 259 8.12 -1.65 7.38
CA ALA A 259 8.49 -0.94 8.60
C ALA A 259 7.51 -1.17 9.76
N PHE A 260 6.20 -1.31 9.47
CA PHE A 260 5.18 -1.61 10.49
C PHE A 260 5.46 -2.89 11.27
N ALA A 261 5.86 -3.95 10.56
CA ALA A 261 6.20 -5.23 11.20
C ALA A 261 7.41 -5.10 12.14
N ASN A 262 8.41 -4.32 11.74
CA ASN A 262 9.61 -4.10 12.54
C ASN A 262 9.33 -3.27 13.80
N GLU A 263 8.53 -2.20 13.70
CA GLU A 263 8.21 -1.35 14.86
C GLU A 263 7.47 -2.14 15.95
N PHE A 264 6.53 -3.00 15.56
CA PHE A 264 5.83 -3.88 16.51
C PHE A 264 6.81 -4.80 17.24
N ARG A 265 7.68 -5.52 16.50
CA ARG A 265 8.66 -6.45 17.08
C ARG A 265 9.67 -5.74 17.98
N CYS A 266 10.12 -4.56 17.59
CA CYS A 266 10.99 -3.74 18.43
C CYS A 266 10.31 -3.34 19.73
N ASN A 267 9.06 -2.89 19.69
CA ASN A 267 8.31 -2.51 20.88
C ASN A 267 8.04 -3.70 21.80
N GLU A 268 7.72 -4.87 21.25
CA GLU A 268 7.51 -6.10 22.03
C GLU A 268 8.80 -6.57 22.71
N MET A 269 9.92 -6.57 21.98
CA MET A 269 11.23 -6.88 22.55
C MET A 269 11.61 -5.89 23.65
N GLN A 270 11.34 -4.60 23.44
CA GLN A 270 11.62 -3.57 24.42
C GLN A 270 10.77 -3.74 25.68
N GLN A 271 9.48 -4.04 25.54
CA GLN A 271 8.61 -4.36 26.68
C GLN A 271 9.10 -5.60 27.44
N LEU A 272 9.57 -6.63 26.72
CA LEU A 272 10.13 -7.83 27.34
C LEU A 272 11.36 -7.48 28.19
N VAL A 273 12.29 -6.69 27.63
CA VAL A 273 13.55 -6.31 28.28
C VAL A 273 13.34 -5.33 29.43
N ASP A 274 12.52 -4.30 29.24
CA ASP A 274 12.39 -3.18 30.19
C ASP A 274 11.37 -3.46 31.30
N VAL A 275 10.43 -4.40 31.08
CA VAL A 275 9.32 -4.66 32.01
C VAL A 275 9.24 -6.12 32.42
N THR A 276 9.08 -7.03 31.47
CA THR A 276 8.73 -8.43 31.78
C THR A 276 9.87 -9.17 32.46
N ILE A 277 11.10 -9.03 31.94
CA ILE A 277 12.29 -9.67 32.50
C ILE A 277 12.61 -9.13 33.90
N PRO A 278 12.69 -7.81 34.13
CA PRO A 278 12.88 -7.26 35.47
C PRO A 278 11.81 -7.73 36.46
N ALA A 279 10.53 -7.69 36.08
CA ALA A 279 9.45 -8.13 36.96
C ALA A 279 9.52 -9.64 37.30
N LEU A 280 10.09 -10.47 36.43
CA LEU A 280 10.36 -11.88 36.72
C LEU A 280 11.50 -12.03 37.72
N PHE A 281 12.58 -11.26 37.58
CA PHE A 281 13.69 -11.25 38.53
C PHE A 281 13.25 -10.74 39.91
N ASP A 282 12.46 -9.66 39.98
CA ASP A 282 11.91 -9.15 41.23
C ASP A 282 11.08 -10.23 41.96
N ARG A 283 10.28 -11.00 41.21
CA ARG A 283 9.50 -12.11 41.80
C ARG A 283 10.36 -13.26 42.29
N LEU A 284 11.44 -13.59 41.57
CA LEU A 284 12.38 -14.62 41.98
C LEU A 284 13.16 -14.20 43.23
N ASP A 285 13.56 -12.94 43.32
CA ASP A 285 14.24 -12.40 44.51
C ASP A 285 13.34 -12.43 45.75
N VAL A 286 12.04 -12.13 45.59
CA VAL A 286 11.05 -12.27 46.68
C VAL A 286 10.91 -13.72 47.11
N LEU A 287 10.78 -14.66 46.17
CA LEU A 287 10.69 -16.10 46.47
C LEU A 287 11.94 -16.62 47.19
N ALA A 288 13.14 -16.25 46.73
CA ALA A 288 14.39 -16.65 47.34
C ALA A 288 14.59 -16.05 48.74
N SER A 289 14.11 -14.82 48.94
CA SER A 289 14.14 -14.15 50.25
C SER A 289 13.16 -14.77 51.26
N ASP A 290 11.97 -15.17 50.80
CA ASP A 290 11.01 -15.89 51.64
C ASP A 290 11.53 -17.28 52.05
N GLU A 291 12.18 -18.02 51.15
CA GLU A 291 12.80 -19.32 51.49
C GLU A 291 13.96 -19.16 52.49
N ALA A 292 14.80 -18.13 52.33
CA ALA A 292 15.88 -17.83 53.28
C ALA A 292 15.34 -17.48 54.68
N SER A 293 14.22 -16.74 54.76
CA SER A 293 13.58 -16.41 56.04
C SER A 293 12.97 -17.64 56.72
N HIS A 294 12.45 -18.60 55.94
CA HIS A 294 11.90 -19.85 56.47
C HIS A 294 12.96 -20.82 57.02
N ASP A 295 14.19 -20.79 56.47
CA ASP A 295 15.31 -21.57 56.97
C ASP A 295 15.96 -20.95 58.22
N GLU A 296 15.99 -19.61 58.33
CA GLU A 296 16.44 -18.94 59.56
C GLU A 296 15.51 -19.24 60.76
N ASP A 297 14.19 -19.25 60.56
CA ASP A 297 13.21 -19.58 61.61
C ASP A 297 13.28 -21.06 62.05
N LYS A 298 13.59 -21.99 61.14
CA LYS A 298 13.85 -23.40 61.51
C LYS A 298 15.16 -23.56 62.28
N SER A 299 16.17 -22.74 62.01
CA SER A 299 17.45 -22.78 62.74
C SER A 299 17.34 -22.20 64.17
N MET A 300 16.44 -21.24 64.39
CA MET A 300 16.16 -20.66 65.71
C MET A 300 15.22 -21.54 66.55
N GLY A 301 14.27 -22.25 65.93
CA GLY A 301 13.35 -23.17 66.63
C GLY A 301 14.02 -24.40 67.25
N SER A 302 15.25 -24.75 66.82
CA SER A 302 15.98 -25.92 67.33
C SER A 302 16.88 -25.63 68.54
N ARG A 303 17.03 -24.36 68.96
CA ARG A 303 17.95 -23.96 70.05
C ARG A 303 17.33 -23.75 71.43
N SER A 304 16.02 -23.94 71.60
CA SER A 304 15.31 -23.58 72.86
C SER A 304 14.85 -24.76 73.75
N CYS A 305 15.36 -25.98 73.55
CA CYS A 305 14.98 -27.14 74.39
C CYS A 305 16.18 -27.83 75.05
N GLU A 306 17.12 -27.08 75.64
CA GLU A 306 18.10 -27.66 76.58
C GLU A 306 18.37 -26.69 77.73
N LYS A 307 17.68 -26.94 78.86
CA LYS A 307 18.11 -26.78 80.27
C LYS A 307 16.95 -26.35 81.16
N ILE A 308 16.29 -27.34 81.76
CA ILE A 308 15.70 -27.22 83.10
C ILE A 308 16.10 -28.49 83.86
N TRP A 309 17.05 -28.36 84.78
CA TRP A 309 17.17 -29.11 86.03
C TRP A 309 17.27 -28.07 87.14
#